data_AF-A0A0V1N6W4-F1
#
_entry.id   AF-A0A0V1N6W4-F1
#
_cell.length_a   1.000
_cell.length_b   1.000
_cell.length_c   1.000
_cell.angle_alpha   90.00
_cell.angle_beta   90.00
_cell.angle_gamma   90.00
#
_symmetry.space_group_name_H-M   'P 1'
#
loop_
_entity.id
_entity.type
_entity.pdbx_description
1 polymer ?
#
loop_
_entity_poly.entity_id
_entity_poly.type
_entity_poly.pdbx_seq_one_letter_code
_entity_poly.pdbx_strand_id
1 'polypeptide(L)'
;MPDIKISKQHNVAVLCVEEGFAYFADGKLITIFSCPNYNGNNNGAALIIDEECKIEITAFCSISSSSSVEDEENLNVEQEEEKKH
;
A
#
# COMPACT_ATOMS: atom_id res chain seq x y z
N MET A 1 21.76 9.08 -11.37
CA MET A 1 21.61 8.51 -10.02
C MET A 1 20.30 9.10 -9.48
N PRO A 2 19.29 8.29 -9.14
CA PRO A 2 18.06 8.83 -8.56
C PRO A 2 18.36 9.47 -7.20
N ASP A 3 17.72 10.60 -6.91
CA ASP A 3 17.86 11.31 -5.64
C ASP A 3 17.15 10.55 -4.52
N ILE A 4 17.93 9.90 -3.66
CA ILE A 4 17.44 9.11 -2.54
C ILE A 4 17.15 10.02 -1.34
N LYS A 5 15.88 10.10 -0.91
CA LYS A 5 15.49 10.77 0.33
C LYS A 5 15.36 9.75 1.46
N ILE A 6 16.19 9.90 2.49
CA ILE A 6 16.13 9.09 3.72
C ILE A 6 15.31 9.88 4.76
N SER A 7 14.11 9.41 5.10
CA SER A 7 13.39 9.94 6.27
C SER A 7 13.69 9.09 7.51
N LYS A 8 14.00 9.74 8.63
CA LYS A 8 14.22 9.08 9.93
C LYS A 8 12.96 9.18 10.76
N GLN A 9 12.14 8.13 10.74
CA GLN A 9 11.10 7.94 11.74
C GLN A 9 11.24 6.49 12.24
N HIS A 10 11.77 6.33 13.46
CA HIS A 10 12.06 5.05 14.14
C HIS A 10 13.03 4.10 13.41
N ASN A 11 14.34 4.24 13.65
CA ASN A 11 15.43 3.25 13.45
C ASN A 11 15.50 2.37 12.18
N VAL A 12 14.71 2.63 11.14
CA VAL A 12 14.82 2.04 9.81
C VAL A 12 14.87 3.19 8.81
N ALA A 13 15.95 3.28 8.03
CA ALA A 13 16.05 4.25 6.95
C ALA A 13 15.01 3.88 5.89
N VAL A 14 13.89 4.60 5.84
CA VAL A 14 12.87 4.38 4.83
C VAL A 14 13.25 5.19 3.60
N LEU A 15 13.48 4.49 2.50
CA LEU A 15 13.73 5.11 1.20
C LEU A 15 12.36 5.39 0.58
N CYS A 16 11.93 6.66 0.62
CA CYS A 16 10.78 7.07 -0.16
C CYS A 16 11.19 7.08 -1.64
N VAL A 17 10.53 6.24 -2.43
CA VAL A 17 10.72 6.10 -3.88
C VAL A 17 9.44 6.51 -4.58
N GLU A 18 9.55 7.26 -5.67
CA GLU A 18 8.42 7.91 -6.35
C GLU A 18 7.34 6.91 -6.78
N GLU A 19 7.74 5.74 -7.30
CA GLU A 19 6.81 4.70 -7.77
C GLU A 19 6.39 3.71 -6.68
N GLY A 20 6.81 3.90 -5.43
CA GLY A 20 6.58 2.95 -4.35
C GLY A 20 7.50 1.73 -4.39
N PHE A 21 8.31 1.54 -5.43
CA PHE A 21 9.36 0.52 -5.46
C PHE A 21 10.59 0.96 -6.26
N ALA A 22 11.74 0.31 -6.01
CA ALA A 22 12.93 0.46 -6.84
C ALA A 22 13.86 -0.77 -6.74
N TYR A 23 14.52 -1.07 -7.86
CA TYR A 23 15.57 -2.09 -7.93
C TYR A 23 16.95 -1.44 -7.74
N PHE A 24 17.81 -2.12 -6.98
CA PHE A 24 19.19 -1.74 -6.71
C PHE A 24 20.12 -2.95 -6.87
N ALA A 25 21.44 -2.71 -6.85
CA ALA A 25 22.46 -3.76 -6.90
C ALA A 25 22.23 -4.76 -8.04
N ASP A 26 22.05 -4.26 -9.27
CA ASP A 26 21.79 -5.06 -10.47
C ASP A 26 20.55 -5.97 -10.35
N GLY A 27 19.48 -5.44 -9.74
CA GLY A 27 18.23 -6.16 -9.54
C GLY A 27 18.24 -7.16 -8.39
N LYS A 28 19.33 -7.24 -7.61
CA LYS A 28 19.46 -8.17 -6.47
C LYS A 28 18.84 -7.63 -5.19
N LEU A 29 18.52 -6.34 -5.13
CA LEU A 29 17.87 -5.70 -4.00
C LEU A 29 16.63 -4.95 -4.50
N ILE A 30 15.49 -5.19 -3.85
CA ILE A 30 14.24 -4.48 -4.11
C ILE A 30 13.88 -3.72 -2.84
N THR A 31 13.55 -2.44 -2.99
CA THR A 31 12.86 -1.68 -1.95
C THR A 31 11.40 -1.55 -2.31
N ILE A 32 10.51 -1.80 -1.34
CA ILE A 32 9.07 -1.56 -1.44
C ILE A 32 8.69 -0.54 -0.38
N PHE A 33 7.93 0.47 -0.78
CA PHE A 33 7.38 1.50 0.08
C PHE A 33 5.87 1.57 -0.13
N SER A 34 5.10 1.26 0.92
CA SER A 34 3.66 1.01 0.80
C SER A 34 2.78 2.16 1.32
N CYS A 35 3.38 3.32 1.64
CA CYS A 35 2.67 4.50 2.11
C CYS A 35 2.56 5.52 0.98
N PRO A 36 1.50 5.49 0.15
CA PRO A 36 1.32 6.47 -0.91
C PRO A 36 1.18 7.88 -0.32
N ASN A 37 1.57 8.88 -1.09
CA ASN A 37 1.46 10.30 -0.73
C ASN A 37 2.21 10.68 0.58
N TYR A 38 3.26 9.94 0.94
CA TYR A 38 4.17 10.31 2.02
C TYR A 38 4.87 11.63 1.66
N ASN A 39 4.73 12.64 2.53
CA ASN A 39 5.13 14.02 2.26
C ASN A 39 4.54 14.62 0.97
N GLY A 40 3.35 14.17 0.56
CA GLY A 40 2.63 14.75 -0.57
C GLY A 40 3.05 14.24 -1.95
N ASN A 41 3.98 13.27 -2.03
CA ASN A 41 4.52 12.83 -3.30
C ASN A 41 5.18 11.45 -3.25
N ASN A 42 4.42 10.41 -3.62
CA ASN A 42 4.87 9.09 -4.10
C ASN A 42 3.65 8.15 -4.27
N ASN A 43 3.81 7.09 -5.05
CA ASN A 43 2.95 5.92 -5.02
C ASN A 43 3.36 4.98 -3.88
N GLY A 44 2.42 4.15 -3.43
CA GLY A 44 2.70 2.96 -2.66
C GLY A 44 2.93 1.78 -3.60
N ALA A 45 3.61 0.74 -3.14
CA ALA A 45 3.64 -0.54 -3.83
C ALA A 45 3.53 -1.72 -2.86
N ALA A 46 3.14 -2.88 -3.41
CA ALA A 46 3.14 -4.17 -2.75
C ALA A 46 3.92 -5.18 -3.61
N LEU A 47 4.59 -6.12 -2.94
CA LEU A 47 5.30 -7.24 -3.56
C LEU A 47 4.55 -8.52 -3.24
N ILE A 48 4.15 -9.25 -4.27
CA ILE A 48 3.57 -10.59 -4.17
C ILE A 48 4.67 -11.58 -4.59
N ILE A 49 4.83 -12.65 -3.82
CA ILE A 49 5.74 -13.75 -4.13
C ILE A 49 4.89 -15.01 -4.19
N ASP A 50 4.86 -15.66 -5.35
CA ASP A 50 4.12 -16.91 -5.54
C ASP A 50 4.88 -18.13 -4.98
N GLU A 51 4.25 -19.31 -5.05
CA GLU A 51 4.84 -20.56 -4.56
C GLU A 51 6.08 -21.01 -5.36
N GLU A 52 6.23 -20.53 -6.60
CA GLU A 52 7.42 -20.75 -7.43
C GLU A 52 8.47 -19.63 -7.30
N CYS A 53 8.33 -18.77 -6.28
CA CYS A 53 9.18 -17.60 -6.03
C CYS A 53 9.20 -16.58 -7.16
N LYS A 54 8.19 -16.55 -8.04
CA LYS A 54 8.03 -15.44 -8.97
C LYS A 54 7.50 -14.23 -8.22
N ILE A 55 8.00 -13.08 -8.62
CA ILE A 55 7.65 -11.81 -8.00
C ILE A 55 6.73 -11.01 -8.91
N GLU A 56 5.71 -10.39 -8.33
CA GLU A 56 4.88 -9.38 -8.96
C GLU A 56 4.87 -8.15 -8.07
N ILE A 57 5.05 -6.96 -8.66
CA ILE A 57 5.00 -5.69 -7.94
C ILE A 57 3.83 -4.87 -8.49
N THR A 58 2.95 -4.47 -7.58
CA THR A 58 1.78 -3.65 -7.92
C THR A 58 1.90 -2.30 -7.23
N ALA A 59 2.02 -1.23 -8.03
CA ALA A 59 1.99 0.14 -7.54
C ALA A 59 0.54 0.65 -7.42
N PHE A 60 0.29 1.50 -6.42
CA PHE A 60 -1.01 2.09 -6.14
C PHE A 60 -0.86 3.53 -5.66
N CYS A 61 -1.74 4.41 -6.11
CA CYS A 61 -1.78 5.81 -5.70
C CYS A 61 -2.61 5.99 -4.41
N SER A 62 -2.49 7.17 -3.79
CA SER A 62 -3.37 7.52 -2.67
C SER A 62 -4.81 7.63 -3.17
N ILE A 63 -5.74 7.13 -2.36
CA ILE A 63 -7.16 7.34 -2.60
C ILE A 63 -7.44 8.84 -2.47
N SER A 64 -8.02 9.45 -3.49
CA SER A 64 -8.53 10.82 -3.39
C SER A 64 -9.60 10.84 -2.31
N SER A 65 -9.51 11.78 -1.36
CA SER A 65 -10.56 12.04 -0.36
C SER A 65 -11.77 12.71 -1.03
N SER A 66 -12.37 12.06 -2.02
CA SER A 66 -13.64 12.44 -2.59
C SER A 66 -14.72 11.96 -1.63
N SER A 67 -15.18 12.84 -0.74
CA SER A 67 -16.40 12.62 0.03
C SER A 67 -17.60 12.64 -0.92
N SER A 68 -17.87 11.52 -1.58
CA SER A 68 -19.17 11.21 -2.14
C SER A 68 -19.56 9.85 -1.60
N VAL A 69 -20.29 9.89 -0.50
CA VAL A 69 -21.16 8.78 -0.10
C VAL A 69 -22.19 8.64 -1.22
N GLU A 70 -22.08 7.59 -2.02
CA GLU A 70 -23.19 7.11 -2.84
C GLU A 70 -23.48 5.69 -2.37
N ASP A 71 -24.73 5.52 -1.96
CA ASP A 71 -25.31 4.38 -1.27
C ASP A 71 -25.19 3.07 -2.07
N GLU A 72 -24.78 1.98 -1.42
CA GLU A 72 -25.10 0.62 -1.88
C GLU A 72 -25.52 -0.23 -0.67
N GLU A 73 -26.80 -0.58 -0.68
CA GLU A 73 -27.52 -1.39 0.28
C GLU A 73 -27.05 -2.87 0.31
N ASN A 74 -27.08 -3.42 1.54
CA ASN A 74 -27.49 -4.78 1.92
C ASN A 74 -26.89 -6.01 1.23
N LEU A 75 -26.26 -6.88 2.05
CA LEU A 75 -26.52 -8.32 2.02
C LEU A 75 -26.48 -8.91 3.44
N ASN A 76 -27.67 -9.24 3.94
CA ASN A 76 -27.97 -9.94 5.19
C ASN A 76 -27.34 -11.34 5.25
N VAL A 77 -26.90 -11.73 6.45
CA VAL A 77 -27.18 -13.03 7.10
C VAL A 77 -27.17 -12.77 8.62
N GLU A 78 -28.32 -12.55 9.29
CA GLU A 78 -29.09 -13.55 10.07
C GLU A 78 -28.19 -14.36 11.05
N GLN A 79 -28.44 -14.51 12.36
CA GLN A 79 -29.62 -14.46 13.22
C GLN A 79 -29.15 -14.46 14.71
N GLU A 80 -30.11 -14.32 15.62
CA GLU A 80 -30.06 -14.50 17.09
C GLU A 80 -29.85 -13.23 17.92
N GLU A 81 -30.96 -12.61 18.34
CA GLU A 81 -31.18 -12.48 19.78
C GLU A 81 -32.67 -12.49 20.15
N GLU A 82 -32.92 -13.09 21.30
CA GLU A 82 -34.19 -13.56 21.80
C GLU A 82 -35.15 -12.46 22.29
N LYS A 83 -36.44 -12.81 22.24
CA LYS A 83 -37.48 -12.60 23.28
C LYS A 83 -37.64 -11.24 23.99
N LYS A 84 -38.94 -10.90 24.11
CA LYS A 84 -39.63 -9.94 24.99
C LYS A 84 -39.63 -8.52 24.42
N HIS A 85 -40.77 -7.82 24.31
CA HIS A 85 -42.06 -7.93 25.00
C HIS A 85 -43.13 -7.31 24.11
#